data_AF-A0A6P0I5S1-F1
#
_entry.id   AF-A0A6P0I5S1-F1
#
_cell.length_a   1.000
_cell.length_b   1.000
_cell.length_c   1.000
_cell.angle_alpha   90.00
_cell.angle_beta   90.00
_cell.angle_gamma   90.00
#
_symmetry.space_group_name_H-M   'P 1'
#
loop_
_entity.id
_entity.type
_entity.pdbx_description
1 polymer ?
#
loop_
_entity_poly.entity_id
_entity_poly.type
_entity_poly.pdbx_seq_one_letter_code
_entity_poly.pdbx_strand_id
1 'polypeptide(L)'
;AELLNREYGSHLDLGHVNDYIVSREQSGFLLAQAALNRGLMGVFSELLTYERGNQFYRITITDEWVGKTFLELFIHIKQNHNAILIAVSQPQGKFEINPERYIFQEKDNLIVIATREIKL
;
A
#
# COMPACT_ATOMS: atom_id res chain seq x y z
N ALA A 1 -10.27 3.32 21.19
CA ALA A 1 -11.64 3.65 21.62
C ALA A 1 -12.55 3.44 20.43
N GLU A 2 -13.55 2.56 20.55
CA GLU A 2 -14.50 2.25 19.48
C GLU A 2 -15.66 3.25 19.60
N LEU A 3 -15.77 4.19 18.66
CA LEU A 3 -16.79 5.24 18.69
C LEU A 3 -18.05 4.76 17.97
N LEU A 4 -18.90 4.08 18.74
CA LEU A 4 -20.33 3.99 18.51
C LEU A 4 -20.93 5.39 18.66
N ASN A 5 -21.01 6.18 17.59
CA ASN A 5 -22.18 7.03 17.32
C ASN A 5 -22.05 7.80 16.01
N ARG A 6 -23.12 7.74 15.24
CA ARG A 6 -23.21 8.06 13.81
C ARG A 6 -23.67 9.50 13.52
N GLU A 7 -23.59 10.42 14.50
CA GLU A 7 -24.28 11.73 14.39
C GLU A 7 -23.39 12.98 14.35
N TYR A 8 -22.07 12.85 14.28
CA TYR A 8 -21.19 13.99 14.02
C TYR A 8 -20.50 13.84 12.66
N GLY A 9 -21.31 13.86 11.60
CA GLY A 9 -20.89 13.73 10.20
C GLY A 9 -20.37 15.00 9.55
N SER A 10 -20.11 16.05 10.32
CA SER A 10 -19.61 17.33 9.80
C SER A 10 -18.66 17.92 10.83
N HIS A 11 -17.44 18.22 10.40
CA HIS A 11 -16.28 18.59 11.21
C HIS A 11 -15.53 17.38 11.74
N LEU A 12 -14.48 17.00 11.01
CA LEU A 12 -13.17 16.58 11.53
C LEU A 12 -12.24 16.45 10.32
N ASP A 13 -12.05 17.60 9.67
CA ASP A 13 -10.81 17.92 8.98
C ASP A 13 -9.85 18.31 10.11
N LEU A 14 -8.83 17.49 10.40
CA LEU A 14 -7.60 17.78 11.17
C LEU A 14 -6.99 16.48 11.71
N GLY A 15 -5.95 16.01 11.02
CA GLY A 15 -5.04 14.97 11.52
C GLY A 15 -4.60 14.03 10.41
N HIS A 16 -3.39 14.23 9.91
CA HIS A 16 -2.71 13.44 8.87
C HIS A 16 -2.56 11.94 9.25
N VAL A 17 -3.67 11.19 9.26
CA VAL A 17 -3.70 9.73 9.39
C VAL A 17 -4.63 9.23 8.30
N ASN A 18 -4.05 8.98 7.13
CA ASN A 18 -4.78 8.62 5.93
C ASN A 18 -4.93 7.10 5.81
N ASP A 19 -5.69 6.52 6.74
CA ASP A 19 -6.33 5.20 6.56
C ASP A 19 -7.58 5.14 7.44
N TYR A 20 -8.73 5.46 6.85
CA TYR A 20 -10.03 5.16 7.47
C TYR A 20 -10.39 3.71 7.13
N ILE A 21 -10.28 2.81 8.11
CA ILE A 21 -10.81 1.44 7.98
C ILE A 21 -12.33 1.53 8.14
N VAL A 22 -13.06 1.49 7.02
CA VAL A 22 -14.53 1.38 7.01
C VAL A 22 -14.91 -0.03 7.46
N SER A 23 -15.15 -0.19 8.76
CA SER A 23 -15.60 -1.42 9.41
C SER A 23 -17.02 -1.83 8.98
N ARG A 24 -17.13 -2.75 8.01
CA ARG A 24 -17.92 -4.00 8.08
C ARG A 24 -17.93 -4.82 6.78
N GLU A 25 -17.85 -4.18 5.60
CA GLU A 25 -17.91 -4.90 4.31
C GLU A 25 -16.56 -5.52 3.90
N GLN A 26 -15.44 -4.86 4.24
CA GLN A 26 -14.10 -5.30 3.85
C GLN A 26 -13.67 -6.63 4.50
N SER A 27 -14.11 -6.90 5.74
CA SER A 27 -13.84 -8.16 6.44
C SER A 27 -14.50 -9.36 5.76
N GLY A 28 -15.69 -9.18 5.18
CA GLY A 28 -16.40 -10.24 4.46
C GLY A 28 -15.67 -10.66 3.18
N PHE A 29 -15.16 -9.69 2.41
CA PHE A 29 -14.37 -9.97 1.21
C PHE A 29 -13.03 -10.64 1.53
N LEU A 30 -12.36 -10.22 2.61
CA LEU A 30 -11.13 -10.88 3.06
C LEU A 30 -11.40 -12.33 3.48
N LEU A 31 -12.47 -12.60 4.23
CA LEU A 31 -12.88 -13.96 4.61
C LEU A 31 -13.35 -14.81 3.42
N ALA A 32 -13.98 -14.22 2.40
CA ALA A 32 -14.34 -14.93 1.18
C ALA A 32 -13.09 -15.31 0.38
N GLN A 33 -12.15 -14.38 0.18
CA GLN A 33 -10.87 -14.64 -0.48
C GLN A 33 -10.01 -15.66 0.29
N ALA A 34 -10.05 -15.59 1.62
CA ALA A 34 -9.44 -16.55 2.53
C ALA A 34 -9.93 -17.97 2.31
N ALA A 35 -11.26 -18.12 2.22
CA ALA A 35 -11.93 -19.41 2.08
C ALA A 35 -11.70 -20.02 0.68
N LEU A 36 -11.60 -19.17 -0.35
CA LEU A 36 -11.35 -19.59 -1.73
C LEU A 36 -9.90 -20.05 -1.95
N ASN A 37 -8.93 -19.50 -1.20
CA ASN A 37 -7.51 -19.77 -1.40
C ASN A 37 -6.83 -20.21 -0.09
N ARG A 38 -6.95 -21.51 0.23
CA ARG A 38 -6.23 -22.11 1.37
C ARG A 38 -4.73 -21.85 1.21
N GLY A 39 -4.18 -20.97 2.06
CA GLY A 39 -2.76 -20.59 2.05
C GLY A 39 -2.52 -19.08 1.94
N LEU A 40 -3.39 -18.33 1.25
CA LEU A 40 -3.22 -16.87 1.14
C LEU A 40 -3.40 -16.14 2.47
N MET A 41 -4.24 -16.67 3.36
CA MET A 41 -4.41 -16.07 4.68
C MET A 41 -3.14 -16.06 5.53
N GLY A 42 -2.27 -17.07 5.39
CA GLY A 42 -0.99 -17.05 6.09
C GLY A 42 -0.14 -15.85 5.66
N VAL A 43 -0.10 -15.58 4.35
CA VAL A 43 0.63 -14.45 3.77
C VAL A 43 0.02 -13.11 4.19
N PHE A 44 -1.31 -12.98 4.14
CA PHE A 44 -1.98 -11.76 4.59
C PHE A 44 -1.79 -11.53 6.09
N SER A 45 -1.92 -12.57 6.92
CA SER A 45 -1.67 -12.47 8.35
C SER A 45 -0.23 -12.05 8.65
N GLU A 46 0.77 -12.61 7.97
CA GLU A 46 2.17 -12.22 8.14
C GLU A 46 2.40 -10.73 7.79
N LEU A 47 1.88 -10.28 6.64
CA LEU A 47 2.04 -8.88 6.20
C LEU A 47 1.29 -7.87 7.08
N LEU A 48 0.16 -8.28 7.69
CA LEU A 48 -0.70 -7.40 8.49
C LEU A 48 -0.35 -7.36 9.98
N THR A 49 0.32 -8.39 10.52
CA THR A 49 0.55 -8.49 11.97
C THR A 49 1.76 -7.72 12.49
N TYR A 50 2.53 -7.02 11.65
CA TYR A 50 3.65 -6.13 12.04
C TYR A 50 4.74 -6.75 12.95
N GLU A 51 4.66 -8.05 13.24
CA GLU A 51 5.42 -8.68 14.33
C GLU A 51 6.81 -9.19 13.91
N ARG A 52 7.07 -9.39 12.60
CA ARG A 52 8.39 -9.64 11.98
C ARG A 52 8.25 -9.82 10.45
N GLY A 53 9.33 -9.56 9.72
CA GLY A 53 9.44 -9.93 8.31
C GLY A 53 9.05 -8.81 7.35
N ASN A 54 8.32 -9.18 6.29
CA ASN A 54 7.93 -8.26 5.22
C ASN A 54 6.71 -7.41 5.62
N GLN A 55 6.73 -6.12 5.30
CA GLN A 55 5.69 -5.16 5.63
C GLN A 55 5.44 -4.21 4.45
N PHE A 56 4.27 -3.58 4.43
CA PHE A 56 3.97 -2.51 3.50
C PHE A 56 4.64 -1.20 3.92
N TYR A 57 5.38 -0.59 3.00
CA TYR A 57 5.90 0.77 3.15
C TYR A 57 5.40 1.65 2.02
N ARG A 58 5.10 2.91 2.36
CA ARG A 58 4.84 3.97 1.40
C ARG A 58 6.10 4.82 1.28
N ILE A 59 6.61 4.97 0.06
CA ILE A 59 7.79 5.80 -0.23
C ILE A 59 7.43 6.83 -1.30
N THR A 60 7.95 8.04 -1.16
CA THR A 60 7.77 9.08 -2.19
C THR A 60 8.82 8.88 -3.28
N ILE A 61 8.42 9.08 -4.52
CA ILE A 61 9.35 9.00 -5.65
C ILE A 61 10.39 10.11 -5.59
N THR A 62 11.61 9.82 -6.04
CA THR A 62 12.66 10.82 -6.24
C THR A 62 12.72 11.26 -7.70
N ASP A 63 13.25 12.47 -7.93
CA ASP A 63 13.28 13.09 -9.27
C ASP A 63 14.01 12.24 -10.32
N GLU A 64 14.96 11.39 -9.90
CA GLU A 64 15.68 10.45 -10.76
C GLU A 64 14.76 9.44 -11.47
N TRP A 65 13.64 9.09 -10.84
CA TRP A 65 12.71 8.08 -11.33
C TRP A 65 11.52 8.67 -12.09
N VAL A 66 11.37 10.00 -12.11
CA VAL A 66 10.33 10.67 -12.89
C VAL A 66 10.58 10.41 -14.39
N GLY A 67 9.53 10.03 -15.11
CA GLY A 67 9.63 9.65 -16.52
C GLY A 67 10.14 8.22 -16.77
N LYS A 68 10.54 7.47 -15.73
CA LYS A 68 10.88 6.04 -15.84
C LYS A 68 9.64 5.17 -15.76
N THR A 69 9.76 3.96 -16.29
CA THR A 69 8.70 2.95 -16.27
C THR A 69 8.63 2.23 -14.93
N PHE A 70 7.44 1.69 -14.62
CA PHE A 70 7.24 0.83 -13.45
C PHE A 70 8.21 -0.36 -13.41
N LEU A 71 8.48 -0.97 -14.57
CA LEU A 71 9.39 -2.12 -14.66
C LEU A 71 10.84 -1.74 -14.32
N GLU A 72 11.33 -0.61 -14.81
CA GLU A 72 12.70 -0.14 -14.50
C GLU A 72 12.89 0.05 -12.99
N LEU A 73 11.94 0.74 -12.34
CA LEU A 73 11.99 0.94 -10.90
C LEU A 73 11.77 -0.35 -10.12
N PHE A 74 10.88 -1.23 -10.58
CA PHE A 74 10.68 -2.55 -9.98
C PHE A 74 11.98 -3.36 -9.95
N ILE A 75 12.71 -3.40 -11.07
CA ILE A 75 14.00 -4.10 -11.17
C ILE A 75 15.01 -3.49 -10.21
N HIS A 76 15.13 -2.16 -10.18
CA HIS A 76 16.04 -1.47 -9.27
C HIS A 76 15.73 -1.75 -7.80
N ILE A 77 14.47 -1.62 -7.39
CA ILE A 77 14.02 -1.88 -6.02
C ILE A 77 14.34 -3.33 -5.62
N LYS A 78 14.10 -4.27 -6.54
CA LYS A 78 14.37 -5.68 -6.28
C LYS A 78 15.87 -5.97 -6.14
N GLN A 79 16.70 -5.38 -6.98
CA GLN A 79 18.15 -5.62 -6.98
C GLN A 79 18.85 -4.96 -5.79
N ASN A 80 18.53 -3.70 -5.48
CA ASN A 80 19.27 -2.91 -4.50
C ASN A 80 18.73 -3.05 -3.07
N HIS A 81 17.44 -3.34 -2.92
CA HIS A 81 16.80 -3.39 -1.60
C HIS A 81 16.18 -4.75 -1.28
N ASN A 82 16.17 -5.69 -2.23
CA ASN A 82 15.45 -6.96 -2.13
C ASN A 82 13.96 -6.77 -1.73
N ALA A 83 13.36 -5.67 -2.17
CA ALA A 83 11.97 -5.33 -1.93
C ALA A 83 11.12 -5.59 -3.18
N ILE A 84 9.80 -5.59 -3.02
CA ILE A 84 8.84 -5.80 -4.11
C ILE A 84 8.03 -4.52 -4.27
N LEU A 85 8.10 -3.89 -5.44
CA LEU A 85 7.21 -2.79 -5.81
C LEU A 85 5.87 -3.35 -6.29
N ILE A 86 4.78 -2.89 -5.69
CA ILE A 86 3.43 -3.50 -5.87
C ILE A 86 2.48 -2.53 -6.53
N ALA A 87 2.54 -1.26 -6.15
CA ALA A 87 1.60 -0.27 -6.64
C ALA A 87 2.22 1.11 -6.69
N VAL A 88 1.57 1.97 -7.47
CA VAL A 88 1.77 3.41 -7.49
C VAL A 88 0.48 4.10 -7.04
N SER A 89 0.62 5.20 -6.31
CA SER A 89 -0.47 6.04 -5.85
C SER A 89 -0.15 7.49 -6.15
N GLN A 90 -1.03 8.12 -6.93
CA GLN A 90 -0.98 9.53 -7.25
C GLN A 90 -1.45 10.36 -6.05
N PRO A 91 -0.99 11.62 -5.90
CA PRO A 91 -1.43 12.51 -4.81
C PRO A 91 -2.95 12.69 -4.70
N GLN A 92 -3.67 12.53 -5.81
CA GLN A 92 -5.13 12.67 -5.91
C GLN A 92 -5.89 11.44 -5.39
N GLY A 93 -5.21 10.42 -4.84
CA GLY A 93 -5.81 9.23 -4.26
C GLY A 93 -6.09 8.10 -5.26
N LYS A 94 -5.82 8.31 -6.56
CA LYS A 94 -5.83 7.22 -7.54
C LYS A 94 -4.63 6.30 -7.29
N PHE A 95 -4.86 4.99 -7.27
CA PHE A 95 -3.79 4.00 -7.18
C PHE A 95 -3.96 2.92 -8.24
N GLU A 96 -2.84 2.35 -8.67
CA GLU A 96 -2.78 1.25 -9.64
C GLU A 96 -1.87 0.16 -9.08
N ILE A 97 -2.46 -1.03 -8.85
CA ILE A 97 -1.73 -2.22 -8.39
C ILE A 97 -1.22 -2.96 -9.63
N ASN A 98 0.08 -3.28 -9.63
CA ASN A 98 0.78 -3.99 -10.70
C ASN A 98 0.40 -3.47 -12.11
N PRO A 99 0.60 -2.18 -12.40
CA PRO A 99 0.23 -1.62 -13.69
C PRO A 99 1.06 -2.26 -14.82
N GLU A 100 0.41 -2.63 -15.92
CA GLU A 100 1.09 -3.18 -17.10
C GLU A 100 2.00 -2.13 -17.76
N ARG A 101 1.54 -0.87 -17.81
CA ARG A 101 2.26 0.26 -18.40
C ARG A 101 2.04 1.50 -17.54
N TYR A 102 3.06 1.92 -16.82
CA TYR A 102 3.01 3.15 -16.03
C TYR A 102 4.35 3.87 -16.14
N ILE A 103 4.28 5.19 -16.30
CA ILE A 103 5.40 6.11 -16.29
C ILE A 103 5.23 7.01 -15.07
N PHE A 104 6.26 7.06 -14.25
CA PHE A 104 6.24 7.83 -13.02
C PHE A 104 6.18 9.33 -13.23
N GLN A 105 5.42 9.98 -12.37
CA GLN A 105 5.24 11.43 -12.34
C GLN A 105 5.77 11.99 -11.03
N GLU A 106 5.96 13.31 -10.99
CA GLU A 106 6.32 14.00 -9.77
C GLU A 106 5.29 13.74 -8.67
N LYS A 107 5.78 13.56 -7.42
CA LYS A 107 4.97 13.34 -6.22
C LYS A 107 4.19 12.02 -6.20
N ASP A 108 4.44 11.11 -7.14
CA ASP A 108 3.95 9.74 -7.02
C ASP A 108 4.46 9.11 -5.71
N ASN A 109 3.60 8.32 -5.08
CA ASN A 109 3.96 7.47 -3.97
C ASN A 109 3.97 6.03 -4.44
N LEU A 110 4.91 5.25 -3.93
CA LEU A 110 5.07 3.85 -4.24
C LEU A 110 4.68 3.03 -3.03
N ILE A 111 4.04 1.90 -3.27
CA ILE A 111 3.76 0.90 -2.24
C ILE A 111 4.67 -0.28 -2.48
N VAL A 112 5.51 -0.58 -1.49
CA VAL A 112 6.47 -1.68 -1.54
C VAL A 112 6.25 -2.65 -0.40
N ILE A 113 6.55 -3.93 -0.63
CA ILE A 113 6.79 -4.90 0.44
C ILE A 113 8.29 -5.00 0.66
N ALA A 114 8.72 -4.77 1.91
CA ALA A 114 10.12 -4.87 2.31
C ALA A 114 10.25 -5.29 3.78
N THR A 115 11.45 -5.66 4.22
CA THR A 115 11.73 -5.96 5.63
C THR A 115 12.06 -4.73 6.48
N ARG A 116 12.22 -3.59 5.82
CA ARG A 116 12.49 -2.27 6.40
C ARG A 116 12.10 -1.19 5.41
N GLU A 117 11.89 0.02 5.90
CA GLU A 117 11.70 1.19 5.05
C GLU A 117 12.91 1.38 4.11
N ILE A 118 12.63 1.60 2.82
CA ILE A 118 13.64 1.79 1.78
C ILE A 118 13.67 3.25 1.34
N LYS A 119 14.82 3.71 0.85
CA LYS A 119 14.99 5.03 0.26
C LYS A 119 15.51 4.86 -1.16
N LEU A 120 14.93 5.61 -2.09
CA LEU A 120 15.35 5.70 -3.49
C LEU A 120 16.51 6.68 -3.65
#